data_AF-A0A6M7W6L6-F1
#
_entry.id   AF-A0A6M7W6L6-F1
#
_cell.length_a   1.000
_cell.length_b   1.000
_cell.length_c   1.000
_cell.angle_alpha   90.00
_cell.angle_beta   90.00
_cell.angle_gamma   90.00
#
_symmetry.space_group_name_H-M   'P 1'
#
loop_
_entity.id
_entity.type
_entity.pdbx_description
1 polymer ?
#
loop_
_entity_poly.entity_id
_entity_poly.type
_entity_poly.pdbx_seq_one_letter_code
_entity_poly.pdbx_strand_id
1 'polypeptide(L)'
;MRIALAGAYRSMAVVAMLMSQAQAADAPYDWSDEAGAESAKRIIVKCLDEFDESRQIEPCEYKPSDICVTQFDNGSGNQRAQNQCAYYSGIAWGQVVDDVYARLVKSAGAPKDIAKSQSMWSAWNEFDCHTISDYDGTRASMDYGACKTRHAAARVFELLELIPHQ
;
A
#
# COMPACT_ATOMS: atom_id res chain seq x y z
N MET A 1 -10.00 17.50 -72.11
CA MET A 1 -8.60 17.98 -71.93
C MET A 1 -8.22 17.69 -70.48
N ARG A 2 -7.10 16.99 -70.28
CA ARG A 2 -6.51 16.60 -68.97
C ARG A 2 -6.18 17.88 -68.16
N ILE A 3 -6.19 17.87 -66.82
CA ILE A 3 -5.02 17.57 -65.98
C ILE A 3 -5.48 17.23 -64.54
N ALA A 4 -4.82 16.22 -63.98
CA ALA A 4 -4.90 15.74 -62.61
C ALA A 4 -4.15 16.64 -61.61
N LEU A 5 -4.57 16.65 -60.35
CA LEU A 5 -3.70 16.79 -59.19
C LEU A 5 -4.21 15.88 -58.06
N ALA A 6 -3.59 14.70 -57.98
CA ALA A 6 -3.51 13.90 -56.76
C ALA A 6 -2.26 14.35 -55.99
N GLY A 7 -2.32 14.40 -54.66
CA GLY A 7 -1.11 14.68 -53.88
C GLY A 7 -1.31 14.97 -52.40
N ALA A 8 -1.36 13.90 -51.61
CA ALA A 8 -0.81 13.79 -50.26
C ALA A 8 -1.21 14.83 -49.19
N TYR A 9 -2.31 14.57 -48.48
CA TYR A 9 -2.35 14.88 -47.05
C TYR A 9 -1.93 13.64 -46.27
N ARG A 10 -0.78 13.81 -45.62
CA ARG A 10 -0.04 12.85 -44.81
C ARG A 10 -0.92 12.24 -43.73
N SER A 11 -0.82 10.92 -43.61
CA SER A 11 -1.17 10.14 -42.44
C SER A 11 -0.70 10.82 -41.14
N MET A 12 -1.63 11.45 -40.43
CA MET A 12 -1.52 11.72 -38.99
C MET A 12 -2.69 11.06 -38.22
N ALA A 13 -3.16 9.91 -38.71
CA ALA A 13 -4.24 9.15 -38.09
C ALA A 13 -3.77 7.87 -37.37
N VAL A 14 -2.46 7.68 -37.20
CA VAL A 14 -1.89 6.45 -36.58
C VAL A 14 -0.93 6.77 -35.42
N VAL A 15 -1.11 7.92 -34.75
CA VAL A 15 -0.42 8.24 -33.48
C VAL A 15 -1.41 8.72 -32.42
N ALA A 16 -2.68 8.32 -32.52
CA ALA A 16 -3.71 8.62 -31.53
C ALA A 16 -4.42 7.37 -31.00
N MET A 17 -4.05 6.18 -31.47
CA MET A 17 -4.65 4.91 -31.02
C MET A 17 -3.80 4.13 -30.00
N LEU A 18 -2.69 4.70 -29.51
CA LEU A 18 -1.78 4.03 -28.58
C LEU A 18 -1.70 4.65 -27.17
N MET A 19 -2.58 5.60 -26.84
CA MET A 19 -2.58 6.27 -25.53
C MET A 19 -3.97 6.35 -24.89
N SER A 20 -4.88 5.43 -25.25
CA SER A 20 -6.24 5.38 -24.69
C SER A 20 -6.56 4.05 -24.01
N GLN A 21 -5.55 3.31 -23.54
CA GLN A 21 -5.74 2.60 -22.28
C GLN A 21 -5.61 3.65 -21.18
N ALA A 22 -6.65 4.49 -21.07
CA ALA A 22 -6.96 5.10 -19.79
C ALA A 22 -7.04 3.93 -18.81
N GLN A 23 -6.00 3.79 -17.97
CA GLN A 23 -6.11 3.08 -16.72
C GLN A 23 -7.44 3.55 -16.14
N ALA A 24 -8.41 2.64 -16.05
CA ALA A 24 -9.66 2.96 -15.40
C ALA A 24 -9.27 3.65 -14.10
N ALA A 25 -9.63 4.93 -13.95
CA ALA A 25 -9.33 5.66 -12.73
C ALA A 25 -9.94 4.78 -11.64
N ASP A 26 -9.09 4.13 -10.84
CA ASP A 26 -9.52 3.24 -9.77
C ASP A 26 -10.62 4.03 -9.03
N ALA A 27 -11.82 3.44 -8.91
CA ALA A 27 -12.90 4.11 -8.22
C ALA A 27 -12.36 4.65 -6.89
N PRO A 28 -12.68 5.90 -6.50
CA PRO A 28 -12.11 6.49 -5.29
C PRO A 28 -12.29 5.54 -4.12
N TYR A 29 -11.25 5.39 -3.32
CA TYR A 29 -11.25 4.47 -2.21
C TYR A 29 -12.31 4.91 -1.18
N ASP A 30 -13.00 3.94 -0.58
CA ASP A 30 -13.93 4.21 0.50
C ASP A 30 -13.16 4.35 1.81
N TRP A 31 -13.19 5.56 2.38
CA TRP A 31 -12.50 5.91 3.62
C TRP A 31 -13.45 6.08 4.82
N SER A 32 -14.67 5.56 4.72
CA SER A 32 -15.57 5.41 5.89
C SER A 32 -14.94 4.52 6.97
N ASP A 33 -15.39 4.67 8.21
CA ASP A 33 -14.77 4.03 9.39
C ASP A 33 -14.66 2.50 9.25
N GLU A 34 -15.68 1.84 8.70
CA GLU A 34 -15.68 0.39 8.48
C GLU A 34 -14.85 -0.06 7.26
N ALA A 35 -14.69 0.80 6.25
CA ALA A 35 -14.06 0.45 4.98
C ALA A 35 -12.62 0.94 4.82
N GLY A 36 -12.18 1.90 5.65
CA GLY A 36 -10.91 2.60 5.46
C GLY A 36 -9.68 1.68 5.53
N ALA A 37 -9.66 0.74 6.47
CA ALA A 37 -8.59 -0.25 6.57
C ALA A 37 -8.57 -1.20 5.35
N GLU A 38 -9.73 -1.64 4.87
CA GLU A 38 -9.83 -2.50 3.68
C GLU A 38 -9.41 -1.75 2.41
N SER A 39 -9.75 -0.47 2.29
CA SER A 39 -9.26 0.39 1.22
C SER A 39 -7.74 0.55 1.24
N ALA A 40 -7.15 0.80 2.41
CA ALA A 40 -5.71 0.83 2.57
C ALA A 40 -5.06 -0.52 2.22
N LYS A 41 -5.66 -1.64 2.64
CA LYS A 41 -5.18 -2.99 2.33
C LYS A 41 -5.14 -3.26 0.82
N ARG A 42 -6.18 -2.85 0.07
CA ARG A 42 -6.18 -2.97 -1.41
C ARG A 42 -5.00 -2.22 -2.04
N ILE A 43 -4.68 -1.02 -1.54
CA ILE A 43 -3.52 -0.24 -2.02
C ILE A 43 -2.21 -0.98 -1.72
N ILE A 44 -2.06 -1.52 -0.52
CA ILE A 44 -0.86 -2.28 -0.11
C ILE A 44 -0.67 -3.48 -1.02
N VAL A 45 -1.71 -4.31 -1.20
CA VAL A 45 -1.63 -5.52 -2.04
C VAL A 45 -1.24 -5.16 -3.47
N LYS A 46 -1.90 -4.15 -4.07
CA LYS A 46 -1.53 -3.66 -5.42
C LYS A 46 -0.07 -3.19 -5.47
N CYS A 47 0.41 -2.51 -4.43
CA CYS A 47 1.79 -2.06 -4.37
C CYS A 47 2.79 -3.21 -4.23
N LEU A 48 2.45 -4.25 -3.45
CA LEU A 48 3.28 -5.44 -3.30
C LEU A 48 3.33 -6.27 -4.59
N ASP A 49 2.24 -6.33 -5.35
CA ASP A 49 2.22 -6.95 -6.68
C ASP A 49 3.16 -6.19 -7.66
N GLU A 50 3.12 -4.86 -7.65
CA GLU A 50 4.04 -3.99 -8.43
C GLU A 50 5.51 -4.08 -7.93
N PHE A 51 5.70 -4.36 -6.63
CA PHE A 51 7.02 -4.53 -6.02
C PHE A 51 7.72 -5.80 -6.51
N ASP A 52 7.00 -6.92 -6.66
CA ASP A 52 7.58 -8.18 -7.16
C ASP A 52 8.22 -7.99 -8.55
N GLU A 53 7.68 -7.06 -9.34
CA GLU A 53 8.19 -6.71 -10.68
C GLU A 53 9.39 -5.75 -10.66
N SER A 54 9.56 -4.92 -9.62
CA SER A 54 10.49 -3.77 -9.62
C SER A 54 11.53 -3.73 -8.49
N ARG A 55 11.32 -4.46 -7.39
CA ARG A 55 12.16 -4.53 -6.18
C ARG A 55 12.53 -3.18 -5.53
N GLN A 56 11.75 -2.11 -5.77
CA GLN A 56 11.94 -0.84 -5.06
C GLN A 56 11.12 -0.82 -3.77
N ILE A 57 11.79 -0.92 -2.61
CA ILE A 57 11.18 -1.19 -1.29
C ILE A 57 10.40 0.03 -0.74
N GLU A 58 10.95 1.23 -0.89
CA GLU A 58 10.45 2.41 -0.17
C GLU A 58 9.09 3.01 -0.60
N PRO A 59 8.52 2.82 -1.81
CA PRO A 59 7.28 3.51 -2.18
C PRO A 59 6.03 2.98 -1.47
N CYS A 60 6.01 1.72 -1.03
CA CYS A 60 4.76 1.07 -0.65
C CYS A 60 4.28 1.38 0.77
N GLU A 61 5.20 1.60 1.71
CA GLU A 61 4.90 1.77 3.14
C GLU A 61 3.87 2.88 3.40
N TYR A 62 4.07 4.06 2.80
CA TYR A 62 3.23 5.24 3.02
C TYR A 62 2.20 5.51 1.94
N LYS A 63 2.24 4.77 0.81
CA LYS A 63 1.29 4.94 -0.31
C LYS A 63 -0.19 4.92 0.14
N PRO A 64 -0.64 4.03 1.06
CA PRO A 64 -2.03 4.03 1.52
C PRO A 64 -2.40 5.29 2.30
N SER A 65 -1.54 5.76 3.20
CA SER A 65 -1.80 6.97 3.98
C SER A 65 -1.76 8.21 3.09
N ASP A 66 -0.83 8.29 2.14
CA ASP A 66 -0.71 9.43 1.23
C ASP A 66 -1.96 9.56 0.35
N ILE A 67 -2.41 8.45 -0.25
CA ILE A 67 -3.65 8.43 -1.03
C ILE A 67 -4.85 8.78 -0.15
N CYS A 68 -4.95 8.20 1.06
CA CYS A 68 -6.02 8.49 1.99
C CYS A 68 -6.09 10.00 2.32
N VAL A 69 -4.97 10.64 2.63
CA VAL A 69 -4.93 12.07 2.99
C VAL A 69 -5.40 12.96 1.85
N THR A 70 -5.15 12.57 0.58
CA THR A 70 -5.63 13.31 -0.60
C THR A 70 -7.12 13.15 -0.88
N GLN A 71 -7.78 12.12 -0.34
CA GLN A 71 -9.16 11.76 -0.66
C GLN A 71 -10.13 11.92 0.52
N PHE A 72 -9.68 11.61 1.74
CA PHE A 72 -10.47 11.68 2.96
C PHE A 72 -10.77 13.14 3.34
N ASP A 73 -11.98 13.38 3.85
CA ASP A 73 -12.41 14.72 4.28
C ASP A 73 -12.19 15.80 3.18
N ASN A 74 -12.46 15.43 1.93
CA ASN A 74 -12.22 16.26 0.74
C ASN A 74 -10.77 16.72 0.54
N GLY A 75 -9.80 15.91 0.99
CA GLY A 75 -8.38 16.22 0.88
C GLY A 75 -7.92 17.34 1.82
N SER A 76 -8.60 17.52 2.96
CA SER A 76 -8.34 18.62 3.90
C SER A 76 -6.92 18.63 4.47
N GLY A 77 -6.26 17.46 4.53
CA GLY A 77 -4.91 17.30 5.08
C GLY A 77 -4.79 17.71 6.56
N ASN A 78 -5.90 17.91 7.26
CA ASN A 78 -5.91 18.34 8.65
C ASN A 78 -5.47 17.21 9.58
N GLN A 79 -5.20 17.54 10.86
CA GLN A 79 -4.73 16.54 11.83
C GLN A 79 -5.69 15.35 11.99
N ARG A 80 -7.00 15.56 11.86
CA ARG A 80 -7.99 14.47 11.92
C ARG A 80 -7.80 13.53 10.74
N ALA A 81 -7.68 14.06 9.52
CA ALA A 81 -7.44 13.27 8.32
C ALA A 81 -6.13 12.48 8.44
N GLN A 82 -5.06 13.15 8.87
CA GLN A 82 -3.76 12.50 9.08
C GLN A 82 -3.83 11.37 10.10
N ASN A 83 -4.49 11.58 11.24
CA ASN A 83 -4.68 10.56 12.27
C ASN A 83 -5.48 9.36 11.75
N GLN A 84 -6.60 9.64 11.07
CA GLN A 84 -7.47 8.59 10.56
C GLN A 84 -6.75 7.75 9.50
N CYS A 85 -6.04 8.39 8.57
CA CYS A 85 -5.29 7.72 7.51
C CYS A 85 -4.10 6.91 8.05
N ALA A 86 -3.39 7.43 9.06
CA ALA A 86 -2.34 6.67 9.75
C ALA A 86 -2.92 5.44 10.48
N TYR A 87 -4.08 5.59 11.13
CA TYR A 87 -4.78 4.48 11.78
C TYR A 87 -5.20 3.39 10.79
N TYR A 88 -5.86 3.76 9.69
CA TYR A 88 -6.23 2.80 8.63
C TYR A 88 -5.01 2.09 8.04
N SER A 89 -3.94 2.82 7.75
CA SER A 89 -2.69 2.26 7.23
C SER A 89 -2.08 1.25 8.20
N GLY A 90 -2.03 1.58 9.50
CA GLY A 90 -1.48 0.70 10.54
C GLY A 90 -2.26 -0.60 10.68
N ILE A 91 -3.60 -0.54 10.64
CA ILE A 91 -4.45 -1.74 10.65
C ILE A 91 -4.22 -2.57 9.39
N ALA A 92 -4.26 -1.93 8.22
CA ALA A 92 -4.16 -2.63 6.94
C ALA A 92 -2.82 -3.38 6.81
N TRP A 93 -1.70 -2.74 7.15
CA TRP A 93 -0.40 -3.41 7.17
C TRP A 93 -0.35 -4.56 8.17
N GLY A 94 -0.98 -4.43 9.35
CA GLY A 94 -1.13 -5.52 10.31
C GLY A 94 -1.86 -6.73 9.73
N GLN A 95 -2.98 -6.51 9.03
CA GLN A 95 -3.70 -7.57 8.33
C GLN A 95 -2.84 -8.23 7.23
N VAL A 96 -2.03 -7.44 6.51
CA VAL A 96 -1.12 -7.98 5.48
C VAL A 96 0.00 -8.82 6.10
N VAL A 97 0.53 -8.45 7.28
CA VAL A 97 1.46 -9.31 8.04
C VAL A 97 0.83 -10.68 8.30
N ASP A 98 -0.42 -10.71 8.78
CA ASP A 98 -1.12 -11.96 9.08
C ASP A 98 -1.32 -12.83 7.82
N ASP A 99 -1.72 -12.22 6.71
CA ASP A 99 -1.90 -12.91 5.43
C ASP A 99 -0.57 -13.50 4.91
N VAL A 100 0.51 -12.72 4.93
CA VAL A 100 1.84 -13.15 4.47
C VAL A 100 2.41 -14.23 5.38
N TYR A 101 2.28 -14.07 6.70
CA TYR A 101 2.66 -15.09 7.67
C TYR A 101 1.89 -16.40 7.43
N ALA A 102 0.57 -16.32 7.22
CA ALA A 102 -0.28 -17.48 6.92
C ALA A 102 0.12 -18.19 5.61
N ARG A 103 0.65 -17.46 4.62
CA ARG A 103 1.24 -18.03 3.40
C ARG A 103 2.58 -18.72 3.70
N LEU A 104 3.47 -18.07 4.45
CA LEU A 104 4.78 -18.61 4.81
C LEU A 104 4.67 -19.92 5.59
N VAL A 105 3.79 -20.01 6.60
CA VAL A 105 3.63 -21.25 7.37
C VAL A 105 3.11 -22.43 6.55
N LYS A 106 2.49 -22.16 5.40
CA LYS A 106 2.02 -23.19 4.45
C LYS A 106 3.06 -23.55 3.39
N SER A 107 4.19 -22.83 3.30
CA SER A 107 5.20 -23.06 2.27
C SER A 107 6.09 -24.26 2.60
N ALA A 108 6.54 -24.98 1.57
CA ALA A 108 7.54 -26.03 1.72
C ALA A 108 8.89 -25.38 2.05
N GLY A 109 9.30 -25.43 3.32
CA GLY A 109 10.54 -24.81 3.79
C GLY A 109 10.36 -23.68 4.81
N ALA A 110 9.15 -23.46 5.32
CA ALA A 110 8.90 -22.53 6.42
C ALA A 110 9.92 -22.75 7.57
N PRO A 111 10.60 -21.70 8.05
CA PRO A 111 11.56 -21.84 9.14
C PRO A 111 10.91 -22.44 10.39
N LYS A 112 11.57 -23.41 11.04
CA LYS A 112 11.01 -24.13 12.20
C LYS A 112 10.58 -23.21 13.35
N ASP A 113 11.30 -22.11 13.55
CA ASP A 113 11.06 -21.16 14.64
C ASP A 113 10.21 -19.94 14.22
N ILE A 114 9.61 -19.95 13.02
CA ILE A 114 8.88 -18.78 12.48
C ILE A 114 7.69 -18.37 13.36
N ALA A 115 7.01 -19.33 13.99
CA ALA A 115 5.91 -19.03 14.92
C ALA A 115 6.39 -18.30 16.17
N LYS A 116 7.55 -18.69 16.71
CA LYS A 116 8.16 -18.00 17.85
C LYS A 116 8.62 -16.60 17.46
N SER A 117 9.29 -16.47 16.30
CA SER A 117 9.69 -15.17 15.74
C SER A 117 8.49 -14.23 15.59
N GLN A 118 7.38 -14.71 15.00
CA GLN A 118 6.16 -13.91 14.82
C GLN A 118 5.53 -13.48 16.15
N SER A 119 5.47 -14.38 17.14
CA SER A 119 4.94 -14.05 18.46
C SER A 119 5.79 -12.99 19.18
N MET A 120 7.12 -13.11 19.13
CA MET A 120 8.03 -12.13 19.73
C MET A 120 7.94 -10.78 19.03
N TRP A 121 7.89 -10.78 17.69
CA TRP A 121 7.73 -9.55 16.91
C TRP A 121 6.40 -8.86 17.23
N SER A 122 5.30 -9.59 17.33
CA SER A 122 3.98 -9.01 17.64
C SER A 122 3.97 -8.33 19.01
N ALA A 123 4.56 -8.96 20.03
CA ALA A 123 4.67 -8.39 21.37
C ALA A 123 5.59 -7.16 21.40
N TRP A 124 6.74 -7.22 20.72
CA TRP A 124 7.67 -6.10 20.61
C TRP A 124 7.03 -4.91 19.87
N ASN A 125 6.38 -5.16 18.73
CA ASN A 125 5.74 -4.14 17.90
C ASN A 125 4.71 -3.33 18.71
N GLU A 126 3.86 -4.02 19.48
CA GLU A 126 2.84 -3.36 20.30
C GLU A 126 3.48 -2.51 21.41
N PHE A 127 4.45 -3.08 22.13
CA PHE A 127 5.16 -2.38 23.19
C PHE A 127 5.90 -1.13 22.68
N ASP A 128 6.64 -1.26 21.58
CA ASP A 128 7.46 -0.17 21.03
C ASP A 128 6.58 0.96 20.50
N CYS A 129 5.50 0.63 19.77
CA CYS A 129 4.59 1.65 19.27
C CYS A 129 3.84 2.37 20.38
N HIS A 130 3.42 1.67 21.45
CA HIS A 130 2.87 2.34 22.63
C HIS A 130 3.89 3.28 23.27
N THR A 131 5.13 2.82 23.46
CA THR A 131 6.21 3.61 24.09
C THR A 131 6.52 4.88 23.29
N ILE A 132 6.59 4.80 21.97
CA ILE A 132 6.84 5.96 21.08
C ILE A 132 5.70 6.97 21.16
N SER A 133 4.47 6.49 21.36
CA SER A 133 3.27 7.33 21.47
C SER A 133 2.84 7.65 22.91
N ASP A 134 3.69 7.40 23.91
CA ASP A 134 3.34 7.54 25.33
C ASP A 134 3.37 9.02 25.78
N TYR A 135 2.43 9.81 25.25
CA TYR A 135 2.21 11.20 25.60
C TYR A 135 0.81 11.66 25.18
N ASP A 136 0.35 12.78 25.73
CA ASP A 136 -0.98 13.31 25.45
C ASP A 136 -1.05 14.10 24.14
N GLY A 137 -2.15 13.91 23.40
CA GLY A 137 -2.54 14.75 22.26
C GLY A 137 -2.78 13.99 20.97
N THR A 138 -3.35 14.67 19.97
CA THR A 138 -3.69 14.07 18.68
C THR A 138 -2.48 13.58 17.90
N ARG A 139 -1.28 14.12 18.17
CA ARG A 139 -0.03 13.67 17.57
C ARG A 139 0.35 12.26 18.01
N ALA A 140 0.03 11.87 19.26
CA ALA A 140 0.33 10.53 19.78
C ALA A 140 -0.36 9.43 18.96
N SER A 141 -1.64 9.63 18.62
CA SER A 141 -2.39 8.68 17.77
C SER A 141 -1.78 8.54 16.37
N MET A 142 -1.27 9.64 15.82
CA MET A 142 -0.60 9.61 14.51
C MET A 142 0.73 8.88 14.58
N ASP A 143 1.54 9.14 15.60
CA ASP A 143 2.82 8.47 15.80
C ASP A 143 2.64 6.97 16.09
N TYR A 144 1.59 6.60 16.83
CA TYR A 144 1.20 5.20 17.02
C TYR A 144 0.84 4.53 15.69
N GLY A 145 -0.07 5.13 14.91
CA GLY A 145 -0.47 4.60 13.60
C GLY A 145 0.70 4.49 12.63
N ALA A 146 1.54 5.53 12.55
CA ALA A 146 2.76 5.52 11.76
C ALA A 146 3.70 4.41 12.20
N CYS A 147 4.00 4.28 13.50
CA CYS A 147 4.83 3.20 14.03
C CYS A 147 4.32 1.81 13.60
N LYS A 148 3.01 1.56 13.76
CA LYS A 148 2.38 0.30 13.34
C LYS A 148 2.56 0.05 11.85
N THR A 149 2.38 1.07 11.01
CA THR A 149 2.63 0.99 9.56
C THR A 149 4.08 0.56 9.28
N ARG A 150 5.08 1.27 9.82
CA ARG A 150 6.50 1.01 9.51
C ARG A 150 6.92 -0.41 9.92
N HIS A 151 6.59 -0.79 11.15
CA HIS A 151 6.96 -2.10 11.68
C HIS A 151 6.29 -3.22 10.91
N ALA A 152 5.00 -3.08 10.62
CA ALA A 152 4.26 -4.10 9.88
C ALA A 152 4.73 -4.19 8.42
N ALA A 153 5.01 -3.07 7.74
CA ALA A 153 5.59 -3.07 6.40
C ALA A 153 6.95 -3.78 6.36
N ALA A 154 7.86 -3.42 7.26
CA ALA A 154 9.16 -4.08 7.37
C ALA A 154 9.03 -5.59 7.62
N ARG A 155 8.08 -5.99 8.48
CA ARG A 155 7.81 -7.41 8.75
C ARG A 155 7.23 -8.13 7.53
N VAL A 156 6.37 -7.49 6.76
CA VAL A 156 5.86 -8.07 5.50
C VAL A 156 7.01 -8.38 4.57
N PHE A 157 7.93 -7.44 4.34
CA PHE A 157 9.08 -7.66 3.46
C PHE A 157 9.99 -8.78 3.98
N GLU A 158 10.30 -8.80 5.28
CA GLU A 158 11.08 -9.89 5.90
C GLU A 158 10.41 -11.26 5.67
N LEU A 159 9.10 -11.35 5.88
CA LEU A 159 8.36 -12.60 5.70
C LEU A 159 8.28 -13.02 4.23
N LEU A 160 8.16 -12.07 3.29
CA LEU A 160 8.15 -12.34 1.85
C LEU A 160 9.48 -12.93 1.38
N GLU A 161 10.62 -12.47 1.89
CA GLU A 161 11.94 -13.02 1.56
C GLU A 161 12.12 -14.49 1.98
N LEU A 162 11.36 -14.93 2.98
CA LEU A 162 11.37 -16.30 3.48
C LEU A 162 10.44 -17.24 2.69
N ILE A 163 9.57 -16.70 1.85
CA ILE A 163 8.69 -17.50 0.98
C ILE A 163 9.50 -17.91 -0.26
N PRO A 164 9.65 -19.21 -0.53
CA PRO A 164 10.36 -19.66 -1.73
C PRO A 164 9.72 -19.10 -3.00
N HIS A 165 10.51 -18.38 -3.82
CA HIS A 165 10.09 -17.94 -5.15
C HIS A 165 10.01 -19.17 -6.07
N GLN A 166 8.86 -19.35 -6.74
CA GLN A 166 8.65 -20.43 -7.72
C GLN A 166 9.12 -20.00 -9.11
#